data_AF-A0A9D7EH98-F1
#
_entry.id   AF-A0A9D7EH98-F1
#
_cell.length_a   1.000
_cell.length_b   1.000
_cell.length_c   1.000
_cell.angle_alpha   90.00
_cell.angle_beta   90.00
_cell.angle_gamma   90.00
#
_symmetry.space_group_name_H-M   'P 1'
#
loop_
_entity.id
_entity.type
_entity.pdbx_description
1 polymer ?
#
loop_
_entity_poly.entity_id
_entity_poly.type
_entity_poly.pdbx_seq_one_letter_code
_entity_poly.pdbx_strand_id
1 'polypeptide(L)'
;MTNAEANDDLPKIAIVPLANYSNSLKAHDLVTNLLRENLSEMGYDLVDNDSLRAGMRATRLRLVGEIDSAGSDQIAEQAGAEILMTGSLDIYLEQVNPEVSVSFRAYDCSTHRVIWAGCISTTGEDQAGLFGVGRLTNIQELTAKVVKTLIAKMPELSEQGRKPKHKPTKNDLKLMQEGRIAIVRFDNSTDVPNADAVVTNAMIEEAWRRGYDVVEPGELSRIRARLAADFQGGTSDSALAILRDEYGVAIVVTGTVTRFLPNRGVSIEAVPEIEFTIRSINPNSGEVMSSLSIERDGSARETIFGAGRVSAIGEVARQALRDSWDELIAGWFAKTPAALQTDTDGDQNAKR
;
A
#
# COMPACT_ATOMS: atom_id res chain seq x y z
N MET A 1 30.25 -29.01 14.44
CA MET A 1 29.72 -28.92 13.07
C MET A 1 28.28 -29.37 13.15
N THR A 2 27.36 -28.43 13.39
CA THR A 2 25.92 -28.68 13.48
C THR A 2 25.33 -28.47 12.10
N ASN A 3 24.73 -29.53 11.55
CA ASN A 3 23.98 -29.50 10.30
C ASN A 3 22.87 -28.45 10.42
N ALA A 4 22.87 -27.46 9.52
CA ALA A 4 21.66 -26.75 9.15
C ALA A 4 20.83 -27.75 8.33
N GLU A 5 19.76 -28.26 8.92
CA GLU A 5 18.69 -28.88 8.14
C GLU A 5 18.15 -27.79 7.21
N ALA A 6 18.36 -27.95 5.91
CA ALA A 6 17.71 -27.12 4.91
C ALA A 6 16.21 -27.25 5.10
N ASN A 7 15.54 -26.12 5.32
CA ASN A 7 14.10 -26.06 5.51
C ASN A 7 13.43 -26.22 4.14
N ASP A 8 13.28 -27.46 3.68
CA ASP A 8 12.71 -27.87 2.38
C ASP A 8 11.21 -27.49 2.18
N ASP A 9 10.65 -26.67 3.08
CA ASP A 9 9.21 -26.36 3.17
C ASP A 9 8.90 -24.85 3.02
N LEU A 10 9.91 -23.98 2.85
CA LEU A 10 9.68 -22.55 2.58
C LEU A 10 9.41 -22.31 1.09
N PRO A 11 8.41 -21.48 0.75
CA PRO A 11 8.05 -21.26 -0.64
C PRO A 11 9.15 -20.52 -1.39
N LYS A 12 9.34 -20.87 -2.66
CA LYS A 12 10.28 -20.19 -3.54
C LYS A 12 9.77 -18.81 -3.94
N ILE A 13 10.59 -17.78 -3.75
CA ILE A 13 10.22 -16.38 -3.94
C ILE A 13 10.85 -15.80 -5.21
N ALA A 14 10.04 -15.17 -6.07
CA ALA A 14 10.54 -14.25 -7.09
C ALA A 14 10.30 -12.79 -6.68
N ILE A 15 11.29 -11.93 -6.89
CA ILE A 15 11.17 -10.48 -6.63
C ILE A 15 10.94 -9.78 -7.96
N VAL A 16 9.71 -9.35 -8.20
CA VAL A 16 9.34 -8.57 -9.39
C VAL A 16 10.04 -7.21 -9.32
N PRO A 17 10.49 -6.63 -10.46
CA PRO A 17 11.11 -5.30 -10.45
C PRO A 17 10.24 -4.29 -9.72
N LEU A 18 10.75 -3.71 -8.62
CA LEU A 18 10.02 -2.78 -7.77
C LEU A 18 9.71 -1.48 -8.51
N ALA A 19 8.56 -0.86 -8.23
CA ALA A 19 8.28 0.49 -8.73
C ALA A 19 9.29 1.48 -8.12
N ASN A 20 9.78 2.41 -8.93
CA ASN A 20 10.72 3.45 -8.47
C ASN A 20 10.05 4.83 -8.56
N TYR A 21 9.44 5.26 -7.46
CA TYR A 21 8.83 6.58 -7.35
C TYR A 21 9.81 7.66 -6.90
N SER A 22 11.00 7.27 -6.48
CA SER A 22 12.07 8.19 -6.07
C SER A 22 12.86 8.81 -7.24
N ASN A 23 12.73 8.27 -8.46
CA ASN A 23 13.56 8.58 -9.62
C ASN A 23 15.07 8.31 -9.45
N SER A 24 15.49 7.60 -8.40
CA SER A 24 16.89 7.21 -8.18
C SER A 24 17.10 5.74 -8.54
N LEU A 25 17.76 5.47 -9.67
CA LEU A 25 18.10 4.10 -10.08
C LEU A 25 19.05 3.41 -9.07
N LYS A 26 20.02 4.16 -8.54
CA LYS A 26 20.94 3.64 -7.52
C LYS A 26 20.21 3.23 -6.24
N ALA A 27 19.22 4.01 -5.82
CA ALA A 27 18.41 3.67 -4.64
C ALA A 27 17.55 2.44 -4.90
N HIS A 28 16.99 2.32 -6.10
CA HIS A 28 16.22 1.14 -6.50
C HIS A 28 17.06 -0.14 -6.51
N ASP A 29 18.27 -0.10 -7.07
CA ASP A 29 19.21 -1.24 -7.04
C ASP A 29 19.59 -1.61 -5.60
N LEU A 30 19.88 -0.60 -4.77
CA LEU A 30 20.19 -0.79 -3.34
C LEU A 30 19.05 -1.49 -2.60
N VAL A 31 17.82 -0.99 -2.74
CA VAL A 31 16.63 -1.58 -2.08
C VAL A 31 16.38 -3.01 -2.57
N THR A 32 16.52 -3.26 -3.87
CA THR A 32 16.34 -4.59 -4.45
C THR A 32 17.37 -5.59 -3.91
N ASN A 33 18.64 -5.19 -3.82
CA ASN A 33 19.69 -6.05 -3.27
C ASN A 33 19.50 -6.31 -1.79
N LEU A 34 19.18 -5.28 -0.99
CA LEU A 34 18.87 -5.43 0.43
C LEU A 34 17.68 -6.36 0.65
N LEU A 35 16.64 -6.27 -0.18
CA LEU A 35 15.48 -7.16 -0.09
C LEU A 35 15.89 -8.62 -0.34
N ARG A 36 16.69 -8.88 -1.38
CA ARG A 36 17.23 -10.21 -1.68
C ARG A 36 18.05 -10.75 -0.52
N GLU A 37 19.00 -9.96 -0.03
CA GLU A 37 19.87 -10.34 1.08
C GLU A 37 19.07 -10.70 2.33
N ASN A 38 18.12 -9.85 2.74
CA ASN A 38 17.32 -10.11 3.95
C ASN A 38 16.39 -11.34 3.80
N LEU A 39 15.82 -11.59 2.63
CA LEU A 39 15.00 -12.78 2.39
C LEU A 39 15.86 -14.06 2.39
N SER A 40 17.04 -14.03 1.77
CA SER A 40 17.98 -15.14 1.82
C SER A 40 18.52 -15.40 3.24
N GLU A 41 18.77 -14.36 4.03
CA GLU A 41 19.13 -14.49 5.46
C GLU A 41 18.02 -15.13 6.30
N MET A 42 16.75 -14.94 5.92
CA MET A 42 15.60 -15.62 6.52
C MET A 42 15.43 -17.08 6.06
N GLY A 43 16.24 -17.55 5.10
CA GLY A 43 16.24 -18.93 4.61
C GLY A 43 15.33 -19.20 3.40
N TYR A 44 14.73 -18.17 2.79
CA TYR A 44 13.92 -18.35 1.59
C TYR A 44 14.79 -18.66 0.35
N ASP A 45 14.34 -19.60 -0.48
CA ASP A 45 14.89 -19.80 -1.82
C ASP A 45 14.42 -18.69 -2.76
N LEU A 46 15.37 -18.06 -3.46
CA LEU A 46 15.09 -16.92 -4.35
C LEU A 46 15.30 -17.33 -5.80
N VAL A 47 14.31 -17.04 -6.62
CA VAL A 47 14.44 -17.10 -8.08
C VAL A 47 15.59 -16.19 -8.53
N ASP A 48 16.45 -16.73 -9.39
CA ASP A 48 17.55 -15.98 -9.98
C ASP A 48 17.03 -14.96 -11.01
N ASN A 49 17.76 -13.87 -11.18
CA ASN A 49 17.31 -12.76 -12.01
C ASN A 49 17.19 -13.14 -13.50
N ASP A 50 17.95 -14.12 -13.99
CA ASP A 50 17.94 -14.47 -15.40
C ASP A 50 16.71 -15.32 -15.74
N SER A 51 16.35 -16.27 -14.88
CA SER A 51 15.10 -17.02 -14.96
C SER A 51 13.89 -16.10 -14.85
N LEU A 52 13.89 -15.16 -13.89
CA LEU A 52 12.82 -14.16 -13.77
C LEU A 52 12.71 -13.31 -15.04
N ARG A 53 13.82 -12.79 -15.56
CA ARG A 53 13.83 -11.98 -16.80
C ARG A 53 13.41 -12.80 -18.02
N ALA A 54 13.72 -14.08 -18.09
CA ALA A 54 13.24 -14.96 -19.14
C ALA A 54 11.71 -15.09 -19.08
N GLY A 55 11.17 -15.36 -17.90
CA GLY A 55 9.72 -15.39 -17.65
C GLY A 55 9.02 -14.09 -18.01
N MET A 56 9.56 -12.94 -17.58
CA MET A 56 8.98 -11.62 -17.89
C MET A 56 9.07 -11.24 -19.38
N ARG A 57 10.15 -11.63 -20.08
CA ARG A 57 10.35 -11.30 -21.51
C ARG A 57 9.44 -12.12 -22.42
N ALA A 58 9.25 -13.39 -22.11
CA ALA A 58 8.39 -14.29 -22.89
C ALA A 58 6.95 -13.75 -23.00
N THR A 59 6.55 -12.90 -22.06
CA THR A 59 5.15 -12.54 -21.80
C THR A 59 4.87 -11.05 -21.98
N ARG A 60 5.90 -10.26 -22.33
CA ARG A 60 5.81 -8.79 -22.49
C ARG A 60 5.25 -8.10 -21.24
N LEU A 61 5.47 -8.66 -20.05
CA LEU A 61 5.07 -8.02 -18.80
C LEU A 61 5.85 -6.71 -18.64
N ARG A 62 5.11 -5.60 -18.62
CA ARG A 62 5.64 -4.22 -18.48
C ARG A 62 5.30 -3.60 -17.13
N LEU A 63 4.59 -4.32 -16.25
CA LEU A 63 4.17 -3.83 -14.95
C LEU A 63 5.38 -3.85 -14.01
N VAL A 64 5.71 -2.67 -13.46
CA VAL A 64 6.80 -2.48 -12.50
C VAL A 64 6.16 -2.29 -11.13
N GLY A 65 6.55 -3.11 -10.16
CA GLY A 65 6.05 -3.08 -8.78
C GLY A 65 4.65 -3.65 -8.57
N GLU A 66 4.05 -4.19 -9.62
CA GLU A 66 2.69 -4.72 -9.65
C GLU A 66 2.65 -5.99 -10.50
N ILE A 67 1.72 -6.90 -10.21
CA ILE A 67 1.51 -8.13 -10.97
C ILE A 67 0.02 -8.47 -11.03
N ASP A 68 -0.45 -8.99 -12.17
CA ASP A 68 -1.78 -9.60 -12.31
C ASP A 68 -1.68 -11.13 -12.29
N SER A 69 -2.81 -11.83 -12.21
CA SER A 69 -2.87 -13.29 -12.12
C SER A 69 -2.21 -13.94 -13.32
N ALA A 70 -2.46 -13.43 -14.53
CA ALA A 70 -1.87 -13.94 -15.76
C ALA A 70 -0.34 -13.82 -15.76
N GLY A 71 0.22 -12.68 -15.33
CA GLY A 71 1.65 -12.51 -15.19
C GLY A 71 2.23 -13.38 -14.08
N SER A 72 1.48 -13.58 -13.00
CA SER A 72 1.88 -14.44 -11.89
C SER A 72 1.97 -15.91 -12.29
N ASP A 73 0.94 -16.43 -12.96
CA ASP A 73 0.90 -17.80 -13.48
C ASP A 73 2.10 -18.10 -14.36
N GLN A 74 2.47 -17.14 -15.20
CA GLN A 74 3.59 -17.29 -16.11
C GLN A 74 4.94 -17.29 -15.40
N ILE A 75 5.13 -16.43 -14.39
CA ILE A 75 6.36 -16.43 -13.59
C ILE A 75 6.44 -17.74 -12.78
N ALA A 76 5.32 -18.21 -12.24
CA ALA A 76 5.25 -19.49 -11.54
C ALA A 76 5.64 -20.65 -12.47
N GLU A 77 5.06 -20.73 -13.67
CA GLU A 77 5.36 -21.78 -14.64
C GLU A 77 6.82 -21.74 -15.13
N GLN A 78 7.35 -20.57 -15.43
CA GLN A 78 8.68 -20.43 -16.06
C GLN A 78 9.85 -20.46 -15.06
N ALA A 79 9.65 -19.94 -13.85
CA ALA A 79 10.71 -19.78 -12.86
C ALA A 79 10.50 -20.62 -11.59
N GLY A 80 9.37 -21.30 -11.47
CA GLY A 80 8.99 -22.09 -10.30
C GLY A 80 8.69 -21.22 -9.08
N ALA A 81 8.30 -19.95 -9.27
CA ALA A 81 7.98 -19.07 -8.15
C ALA A 81 6.62 -19.42 -7.54
N GLU A 82 6.58 -19.62 -6.23
CA GLU A 82 5.34 -19.85 -5.48
C GLU A 82 4.79 -18.53 -4.93
N ILE A 83 5.69 -17.63 -4.53
CA ILE A 83 5.36 -16.29 -4.07
C ILE A 83 6.08 -15.24 -4.91
N LEU A 84 5.37 -14.17 -5.25
CA LEU A 84 5.93 -12.97 -5.85
C LEU A 84 6.02 -11.85 -4.83
N MET A 85 7.22 -11.30 -4.66
CA MET A 85 7.42 -10.05 -3.94
C MET A 85 7.25 -8.89 -4.92
N THR A 86 6.22 -8.07 -4.68
CA THR A 86 5.95 -6.82 -5.40
C THR A 86 6.11 -5.64 -4.45
N GLY A 87 6.05 -4.41 -4.97
CA GLY A 87 6.20 -3.21 -4.14
C GLY A 87 6.90 -2.04 -4.83
N SER A 88 7.29 -1.07 -4.03
CA SER A 88 7.89 0.17 -4.50
C SER A 88 8.88 0.80 -3.52
N LEU A 89 9.83 1.53 -4.09
CA LEU A 89 10.56 2.59 -3.41
C LEU A 89 9.77 3.89 -3.59
N ASP A 90 9.08 4.30 -2.53
CA ASP A 90 8.13 5.41 -2.54
C ASP A 90 8.84 6.76 -2.38
N ILE A 91 9.73 6.86 -1.39
CA ILE A 91 10.48 8.08 -1.05
C ILE A 91 11.95 7.72 -0.85
N TYR A 92 12.84 8.51 -1.46
CA TYR A 92 14.28 8.47 -1.20
C TYR A 92 14.83 9.88 -1.31
N LEU A 93 14.95 10.57 -0.17
CA LEU A 93 15.36 11.97 -0.10
C LEU A 93 16.67 12.08 0.66
N GLU A 94 17.75 12.34 -0.08
CA GLU A 94 19.08 12.56 0.48
C GLU A 94 19.26 14.05 0.82
N GLN A 95 18.78 14.45 2.00
CA GLN A 95 18.85 15.81 2.52
C GLN A 95 19.51 15.82 3.91
N VAL A 96 19.52 16.99 4.59
CA VAL A 96 20.07 17.13 5.95
C VAL A 96 19.43 16.13 6.93
N ASN A 97 18.12 15.93 6.80
CA ASN A 97 17.40 14.82 7.42
C ASN A 97 17.01 13.84 6.30
N PRO A 98 17.73 12.72 6.10
CA PRO A 98 17.41 11.79 5.03
C PRO A 98 16.06 11.11 5.29
N GLU A 99 15.28 10.83 4.25
CA GLU A 99 14.00 10.13 4.35
C GLU A 99 13.94 8.96 3.37
N VAL A 100 13.45 7.82 3.86
CA VAL A 100 13.23 6.61 3.06
C VAL A 100 11.84 6.07 3.33
N SER A 101 11.10 5.75 2.28
CA SER A 101 9.83 5.02 2.34
C SER A 101 9.83 3.89 1.33
N VAL A 102 9.51 2.68 1.80
CA VAL A 102 9.35 1.48 0.97
C VAL A 102 8.06 0.78 1.31
N SER A 103 7.48 0.12 0.32
CA SER A 103 6.34 -0.77 0.50
C SER A 103 6.59 -2.09 -0.24
N PHE A 104 6.27 -3.20 0.40
CA PHE A 104 6.37 -4.52 -0.18
C PHE A 104 5.09 -5.32 0.05
N ARG A 105 4.81 -6.24 -0.86
CA ARG A 105 3.73 -7.20 -0.79
C ARG A 105 4.24 -8.57 -1.18
N ALA A 106 3.73 -9.61 -0.51
CA ALA A 106 3.88 -10.98 -0.92
C ALA A 106 2.57 -11.44 -1.55
N TYR A 107 2.64 -11.88 -2.81
CA TYR A 107 1.53 -12.31 -3.63
C TYR A 107 1.65 -13.81 -3.91
N ASP A 108 0.66 -14.58 -3.51
CA ASP A 108 0.61 -16.02 -3.73
C ASP A 108 0.19 -16.34 -5.17
N CYS A 109 1.07 -17.05 -5.90
CA CYS A 109 0.83 -17.40 -7.30
C CYS A 109 -0.36 -18.34 -7.46
N SER A 110 -0.60 -19.25 -6.50
CA SER A 110 -1.63 -20.28 -6.60
C SER A 110 -3.03 -19.75 -6.29
N THR A 111 -3.13 -18.79 -5.37
CA THR A 111 -4.41 -18.27 -4.89
C THR A 111 -4.73 -16.85 -5.36
N HIS A 112 -3.76 -16.18 -6.00
CA HIS A 112 -3.89 -14.80 -6.50
C HIS A 112 -4.24 -13.80 -5.40
N ARG A 113 -3.61 -13.98 -4.25
CA ARG A 113 -3.91 -13.27 -3.01
C ARG A 113 -2.67 -12.58 -2.47
N VAL A 114 -2.88 -11.35 -2.00
CA VAL A 114 -1.89 -10.68 -1.14
C VAL A 114 -1.92 -11.37 0.22
N ILE A 115 -0.86 -12.09 0.54
CA ILE A 115 -0.72 -12.83 1.81
C ILE A 115 0.10 -12.04 2.84
N TRP A 116 0.87 -11.06 2.40
CA TRP A 116 1.53 -10.07 3.25
C TRP A 116 1.59 -8.70 2.57
N ALA A 117 1.40 -7.64 3.34
CA ALA A 117 1.67 -6.27 2.90
C ALA A 117 2.31 -5.49 4.05
N GLY A 118 3.32 -4.68 3.73
CA GLY A 118 3.97 -3.84 4.72
C GLY A 118 4.59 -2.61 4.07
N CYS A 119 4.49 -1.48 4.76
CA CYS A 119 5.25 -0.29 4.38
C CYS A 119 5.92 0.34 5.60
N ILE A 120 7.09 0.92 5.39
CA ILE A 120 7.83 1.68 6.40
C ILE A 120 8.31 2.96 5.75
N SER A 121 8.06 4.06 6.44
CA SER A 121 8.60 5.38 6.13
C SER A 121 9.27 5.91 7.39
N THR A 122 10.49 6.42 7.24
CA THR A 122 11.26 6.98 8.36
C THR A 122 12.24 8.00 7.84
N THR A 123 12.55 8.96 8.71
CA THR A 123 13.67 9.88 8.53
C THR A 123 14.86 9.49 9.40
N GLY A 124 15.99 10.16 9.19
CA GLY A 124 17.14 10.13 10.08
C GLY A 124 16.81 10.60 11.50
N GLU A 125 15.91 11.58 11.64
CA GLU A 125 15.43 12.12 12.92
C GLU A 125 14.61 11.10 13.71
N ASP A 126 13.74 10.33 13.04
CA ASP A 126 12.93 9.31 13.71
C ASP A 126 13.77 8.17 14.31
N GLN A 127 15.08 8.13 14.00
CA GLN A 127 16.05 7.19 14.55
C GLN A 127 16.82 7.74 15.75
N ALA A 128 16.67 9.04 16.05
CA ALA A 128 17.32 9.67 17.18
C ALA A 128 16.68 9.24 18.52
N GLY A 129 17.53 8.91 19.49
CA GLY A 129 17.16 8.80 20.90
C GLY A 129 17.17 10.16 21.62
N LEU A 130 17.06 10.12 22.95
CA LEU A 130 17.05 11.33 23.79
C LEU A 130 18.29 12.20 23.50
N PHE A 131 18.10 13.51 23.30
CA PHE A 131 19.12 14.49 22.90
C PHE A 131 19.74 14.33 21.49
N GLY A 132 19.08 13.62 20.57
CA GLY A 132 19.56 13.50 19.19
C GLY A 132 20.61 12.39 18.96
N VAL A 133 20.90 11.59 19.99
CA VAL A 133 21.90 10.51 19.91
C VAL A 133 21.36 9.36 19.06
N GLY A 134 22.13 8.90 18.08
CA GLY A 134 21.71 7.80 17.19
C GLY A 134 20.99 8.22 15.91
N ARG A 135 20.90 9.54 15.64
CA ARG A 135 20.43 10.08 14.36
C ARG A 135 21.22 9.48 13.20
N LEU A 136 20.51 8.98 12.19
CA LEU A 136 21.14 8.50 10.96
C LEU A 136 21.15 9.60 9.90
N THR A 137 22.34 10.07 9.55
CA THR A 137 22.52 11.07 8.47
C THR A 137 22.91 10.44 7.13
N ASN A 138 23.29 9.16 7.13
CA ASN A 138 23.61 8.41 5.93
C ASN A 138 22.36 7.71 5.40
N ILE A 139 21.92 8.07 4.19
CA ILE A 139 20.71 7.51 3.59
C ILE A 139 20.83 6.02 3.25
N GLN A 140 22.01 5.50 2.94
CA GLN A 140 22.21 4.07 2.66
C GLN A 140 22.06 3.24 3.94
N GLU A 141 22.61 3.72 5.06
CA GLU A 141 22.43 3.10 6.37
C GLU A 141 20.96 3.12 6.81
N LEU A 142 20.29 4.26 6.62
CA LEU A 142 18.85 4.38 6.85
C LEU A 142 18.05 3.38 6.00
N THR A 143 18.39 3.25 4.71
CA THR A 143 17.74 2.33 3.77
C THR A 143 17.92 0.88 4.20
N ALA A 144 19.15 0.47 4.55
CA ALA A 144 19.44 -0.87 5.05
C ALA A 144 18.62 -1.19 6.31
N LYS A 145 18.54 -0.24 7.26
CA LYS A 145 17.74 -0.39 8.48
C LYS A 145 16.25 -0.51 8.17
N VAL A 146 15.73 0.30 7.25
CA VAL A 146 14.32 0.28 6.83
C VAL A 146 13.93 -1.05 6.22
N VAL A 147 14.68 -1.52 5.22
CA VAL A 147 14.39 -2.79 4.53
C VAL A 147 14.45 -3.95 5.51
N LYS A 148 15.53 -4.03 6.32
CA LYS A 148 15.67 -5.06 7.36
C LYS A 148 14.52 -5.05 8.36
N THR A 149 14.12 -3.87 8.84
CA THR A 149 13.02 -3.72 9.80
C THR A 149 11.68 -4.14 9.20
N LEU A 150 11.45 -3.85 7.92
CA LEU A 150 10.22 -4.23 7.24
C LEU A 150 10.14 -5.75 7.06
N ILE A 151 11.22 -6.36 6.58
CA ILE A 151 11.28 -7.82 6.33
C ILE A 151 11.26 -8.62 7.63
N ALA A 152 11.87 -8.12 8.72
CA ALA A 152 11.75 -8.75 10.03
C ALA A 152 10.32 -8.76 10.60
N LYS A 153 9.40 -7.94 10.07
CA LYS A 153 7.97 -7.94 10.45
C LYS A 153 7.12 -8.86 9.57
N MET A 154 7.72 -9.45 8.54
CA MET A 154 7.06 -10.40 7.65
C MET A 154 6.77 -11.69 8.43
N PRO A 155 5.52 -12.18 8.42
CA PRO A 155 5.23 -13.49 8.97
C PRO A 155 5.87 -14.56 8.08
N GLU A 156 5.87 -15.79 8.56
CA GLU A 156 6.07 -16.93 7.66
C GLU A 156 5.03 -16.88 6.54
N LEU A 157 5.49 -16.97 5.30
CA LEU A 157 4.65 -16.83 4.12
C LEU A 157 3.88 -18.12 3.87
N SER A 158 2.74 -18.24 4.54
CA SER A 158 1.76 -19.30 4.34
C SER A 158 0.35 -18.71 4.36
N GLU A 159 -0.64 -19.42 3.82
CA GLU A 159 -2.06 -19.01 3.93
C GLU A 159 -2.49 -18.81 5.39
N GLN A 160 -1.90 -19.55 6.32
CA GLN A 160 -2.17 -19.48 7.76
C GLN A 160 -1.58 -18.23 8.43
N GLY A 161 -0.68 -17.51 7.74
CA GLY A 161 -0.03 -16.27 8.17
C GLY A 161 -0.95 -15.04 8.20
N ARG A 162 -2.17 -15.14 7.66
CA ARG A 162 -3.17 -14.04 7.57
C ARG A 162 -3.84 -13.64 8.90
N LYS A 163 -3.35 -14.05 10.07
CA LYS A 163 -4.00 -13.69 11.35
C LYS A 163 -3.95 -12.17 11.56
N PRO A 164 -5.11 -11.51 11.73
CA PRO A 164 -5.14 -10.05 11.88
C PRO A 164 -4.41 -9.65 13.16
N LYS A 165 -3.57 -8.60 13.07
CA LYS A 165 -2.85 -8.06 14.24
C LYS A 165 -3.78 -7.29 15.17
N HIS A 166 -4.96 -6.91 14.68
CA HIS A 166 -6.02 -6.27 15.45
C HIS A 166 -7.18 -7.25 15.66
N LYS A 167 -7.88 -7.15 16.80
CA LYS A 167 -9.08 -7.94 17.04
C LYS A 167 -10.21 -7.40 16.14
N PRO A 168 -10.73 -8.19 15.18
CA PRO A 168 -11.77 -7.69 14.28
C PRO A 168 -13.02 -7.24 15.05
N THR A 169 -13.58 -6.11 14.66
CA THR A 169 -14.92 -5.66 15.08
C THR A 169 -16.00 -6.52 14.42
N LYS A 170 -17.27 -6.36 14.84
CA LYS A 170 -18.40 -7.03 14.16
C LYS A 170 -18.53 -6.63 12.69
N ASN A 171 -18.25 -5.35 12.41
CA ASN A 171 -18.28 -4.81 11.06
C ASN A 171 -17.16 -5.40 10.21
N ASP A 172 -15.94 -5.52 10.76
CA ASP A 172 -14.82 -6.19 10.07
C ASP A 172 -15.19 -7.62 9.68
N LEU A 173 -15.72 -8.41 10.64
CA LEU A 173 -16.10 -9.81 10.39
C LEU A 173 -17.16 -9.94 9.29
N LYS A 174 -18.11 -9.00 9.23
CA LYS A 174 -19.14 -8.99 8.20
C LYS A 174 -18.54 -8.72 6.82
N LEU A 175 -17.68 -7.72 6.69
CA LEU A 175 -17.02 -7.36 5.43
C LEU A 175 -16.10 -8.47 4.91
N MET A 176 -15.34 -9.09 5.81
CA MET A 176 -14.49 -10.24 5.48
C MET A 176 -15.29 -11.42 4.90
N GLN A 177 -16.59 -11.53 5.21
CA GLN A 177 -17.48 -12.54 4.65
C GLN A 177 -18.11 -12.09 3.32
N GLU A 178 -18.20 -10.79 3.07
CA GLU A 178 -18.85 -10.23 1.87
C GLU A 178 -17.94 -10.28 0.64
N GLY A 179 -16.62 -10.22 0.81
CA GLY A 179 -15.68 -10.38 -0.30
C GLY A 179 -14.35 -9.65 -0.11
N ARG A 180 -13.69 -9.37 -1.24
CA ARG A 180 -12.41 -8.67 -1.29
C ARG A 180 -12.60 -7.16 -1.25
N ILE A 181 -11.56 -6.44 -0.85
CA ILE A 181 -11.47 -4.98 -0.99
C ILE A 181 -10.56 -4.65 -2.16
N ALA A 182 -11.03 -3.83 -3.09
CA ALA A 182 -10.19 -3.21 -4.11
C ALA A 182 -9.77 -1.82 -3.65
N ILE A 183 -8.47 -1.58 -3.51
CA ILE A 183 -7.93 -0.25 -3.21
C ILE A 183 -7.38 0.32 -4.51
N VAL A 184 -8.18 1.15 -5.15
CA VAL A 184 -7.77 1.86 -6.36
C VAL A 184 -6.83 2.98 -5.96
N ARG A 185 -5.75 3.11 -6.74
CA ARG A 185 -4.75 4.17 -6.56
C ARG A 185 -5.44 5.52 -6.38
N PHE A 186 -5.03 6.23 -5.35
CA PHE A 186 -5.53 7.57 -5.05
C PHE A 186 -5.14 8.52 -6.18
N ASP A 187 -5.96 9.54 -6.42
CA ASP A 187 -5.59 10.65 -7.28
C ASP A 187 -4.59 11.54 -6.55
N ASN A 188 -3.62 12.10 -7.30
CA ASN A 188 -2.64 13.04 -6.76
C ASN A 188 -2.98 14.45 -7.24
N SER A 189 -3.44 15.31 -6.32
CA SER A 189 -3.68 16.73 -6.58
C SER A 189 -2.59 17.62 -5.97
N THR A 190 -1.42 17.05 -5.67
CA THR A 190 -0.29 17.76 -5.07
C THR A 190 0.83 17.98 -6.09
N ASP A 191 1.75 18.90 -5.77
CA ASP A 191 2.99 19.10 -6.53
C ASP A 191 4.08 18.07 -6.19
N VAL A 192 3.79 17.11 -5.31
CA VAL A 192 4.73 16.06 -4.93
C VAL A 192 4.45 14.81 -5.78
N PRO A 193 5.39 14.41 -6.66
CA PRO A 193 5.22 13.20 -7.45
C PRO A 193 4.98 11.99 -6.56
N ASN A 194 4.03 11.14 -6.96
CA ASN A 194 3.75 9.85 -6.32
C ASN A 194 3.27 9.91 -4.86
N ALA A 195 2.82 11.07 -4.35
CA ALA A 195 2.18 11.19 -3.04
C ALA A 195 0.99 10.22 -2.87
N ASP A 196 0.25 10.02 -3.95
CA ASP A 196 -0.81 9.03 -4.10
C ASP A 196 -0.34 7.59 -3.85
N ALA A 197 0.86 7.21 -4.29
CA ALA A 197 1.38 5.86 -4.09
C ALA A 197 1.67 5.60 -2.60
N VAL A 198 2.21 6.59 -1.89
CA VAL A 198 2.46 6.50 -0.44
C VAL A 198 1.16 6.24 0.32
N VAL A 199 0.12 7.02 0.05
CA VAL A 199 -1.19 6.86 0.71
C VAL A 199 -1.87 5.55 0.31
N THR A 200 -1.81 5.18 -0.98
CA THR A 200 -2.38 3.93 -1.50
C THR A 200 -1.72 2.71 -0.84
N ASN A 201 -0.39 2.67 -0.77
CA ASN A 201 0.36 1.56 -0.16
C ASN A 201 0.12 1.46 1.35
N ALA A 202 -0.02 2.60 2.04
CA ALA A 202 -0.40 2.63 3.45
C ALA A 202 -1.84 2.11 3.68
N MET A 203 -2.77 2.41 2.78
CA MET A 203 -4.14 1.89 2.82
C MET A 203 -4.17 0.37 2.60
N ILE A 204 -3.37 -0.13 1.65
CA ILE A 204 -3.23 -1.58 1.39
C ILE A 204 -2.66 -2.30 2.61
N GLU A 205 -1.59 -1.76 3.22
CA GLU A 205 -1.05 -2.33 4.46
C GLU A 205 -2.11 -2.37 5.56
N GLU A 206 -2.82 -1.26 5.81
CA GLU A 206 -3.78 -1.19 6.91
C GLU A 206 -4.93 -2.18 6.69
N ALA A 207 -5.46 -2.28 5.47
CA ALA A 207 -6.46 -3.28 5.11
C ALA A 207 -5.95 -4.71 5.38
N TRP A 208 -4.77 -5.05 4.87
CA TRP A 208 -4.19 -6.37 5.10
C TRP A 208 -3.97 -6.65 6.60
N ARG A 209 -3.42 -5.68 7.35
CA ARG A 209 -3.13 -5.80 8.79
C ARG A 209 -4.39 -6.06 9.62
N ARG A 210 -5.53 -5.53 9.16
CA ARG A 210 -6.86 -5.72 9.75
C ARG A 210 -7.49 -7.05 9.35
N GLY A 211 -6.91 -7.79 8.41
CA GLY A 211 -7.33 -9.12 7.98
C GLY A 211 -8.17 -9.14 6.71
N TYR A 212 -8.24 -8.02 5.98
CA TYR A 212 -8.98 -7.95 4.73
C TYR A 212 -8.22 -8.62 3.58
N ASP A 213 -8.96 -9.28 2.69
CA ASP A 213 -8.41 -9.77 1.43
C ASP A 213 -8.38 -8.62 0.42
N VAL A 214 -7.18 -8.14 0.13
CA VAL A 214 -6.97 -7.01 -0.79
C VAL A 214 -6.69 -7.55 -2.20
N VAL A 215 -7.30 -6.93 -3.20
CA VAL A 215 -6.97 -7.16 -4.62
C VAL A 215 -5.61 -6.54 -4.93
N GLU A 216 -4.70 -7.31 -5.54
CA GLU A 216 -3.37 -6.81 -5.90
C GLU A 216 -3.47 -5.64 -6.91
N PRO A 217 -2.70 -4.55 -6.75
CA PRO A 217 -2.79 -3.40 -7.64
C PRO A 217 -2.59 -3.71 -9.14
N GLY A 218 -1.82 -4.75 -9.48
CA GLY A 218 -1.61 -5.16 -10.87
C GLY A 218 -2.90 -5.62 -11.55
N GLU A 219 -3.82 -6.23 -10.82
CA GLU A 219 -5.16 -6.56 -11.31
C GLU A 219 -5.95 -5.29 -11.66
N LEU A 220 -5.86 -4.28 -10.81
CA LEU A 220 -6.54 -2.99 -11.03
C LEU A 220 -5.93 -2.25 -12.21
N SER A 221 -4.60 -2.30 -12.36
CA SER A 221 -3.88 -1.75 -13.51
C SER A 221 -4.25 -2.46 -14.81
N ARG A 222 -4.48 -3.78 -14.78
CA ARG A 222 -4.99 -4.57 -15.93
C ARG A 222 -6.38 -4.12 -16.34
N ILE A 223 -7.30 -3.95 -15.39
CA ILE A 223 -8.65 -3.43 -15.64
C ILE A 223 -8.58 -2.02 -16.23
N ARG A 224 -7.77 -1.14 -15.65
CA ARG A 224 -7.54 0.23 -16.16
C ARG A 224 -7.02 0.21 -17.59
N ALA A 225 -6.04 -0.63 -17.89
CA ALA A 225 -5.50 -0.75 -19.25
C ALA A 225 -6.54 -1.26 -20.25
N ARG A 226 -7.46 -2.13 -19.82
CA ARG A 226 -8.56 -2.66 -20.64
C ARG A 226 -9.66 -1.63 -20.89
N LEU A 227 -9.99 -0.79 -19.90
CA LEU A 227 -11.09 0.17 -19.95
C LEU A 227 -10.66 1.60 -20.35
N ALA A 228 -9.37 1.90 -20.39
CA ALA A 228 -8.80 3.18 -20.78
C ALA A 228 -9.48 4.39 -20.09
N ALA A 229 -10.04 5.34 -20.87
CA ALA A 229 -10.63 6.59 -20.38
C ALA A 229 -11.83 6.39 -19.45
N ASP A 230 -12.45 5.21 -19.46
CA ASP A 230 -13.59 4.88 -18.62
C ASP A 230 -13.17 4.46 -17.20
N PHE A 231 -11.88 4.42 -16.86
CA PHE A 231 -11.40 4.06 -15.51
C PHE A 231 -10.97 5.30 -14.72
N GLN A 232 -11.88 6.22 -14.43
CA GLN A 232 -11.61 7.33 -13.51
C GLN A 232 -11.78 6.85 -12.07
N GLY A 233 -10.68 6.77 -11.30
CA GLY A 233 -10.71 6.35 -9.89
C GLY A 233 -11.33 4.97 -9.62
N GLY A 234 -11.45 4.12 -10.63
CA GLY A 234 -12.11 2.80 -10.54
C GLY A 234 -13.62 2.87 -10.27
N THR A 235 -14.28 3.96 -10.65
CA THR A 235 -15.70 4.21 -10.31
C THR A 235 -16.67 4.07 -11.47
N SER A 236 -16.24 3.66 -12.66
CA SER A 236 -17.20 3.43 -13.76
C SER A 236 -17.96 2.14 -13.57
N ASP A 237 -19.20 2.10 -14.06
CA ASP A 237 -20.06 0.91 -14.00
C ASP A 237 -19.37 -0.34 -14.57
N SER A 238 -18.63 -0.18 -15.68
CA SER A 238 -17.85 -1.26 -16.29
C SER A 238 -16.73 -1.75 -15.38
N ALA A 239 -16.00 -0.84 -14.72
CA ALA A 239 -14.94 -1.19 -13.79
C ALA A 239 -15.51 -1.90 -12.55
N LEU A 240 -16.58 -1.35 -11.97
CA LEU A 240 -17.26 -1.90 -10.80
C LEU A 240 -17.83 -3.29 -11.09
N ALA A 241 -18.42 -3.50 -12.27
CA ALA A 241 -18.91 -4.80 -12.70
C ALA A 241 -17.78 -5.84 -12.81
N ILE A 242 -16.65 -5.49 -13.41
CA ILE A 242 -15.48 -6.39 -13.49
C ILE A 242 -14.96 -6.71 -12.08
N LEU A 243 -14.81 -5.71 -11.21
CA LEU A 243 -14.34 -5.90 -9.83
C LEU A 243 -15.28 -6.83 -9.04
N ARG A 244 -16.59 -6.65 -9.18
CA ARG A 244 -17.59 -7.51 -8.54
C ARG A 244 -17.54 -8.93 -9.10
N ASP A 245 -17.67 -9.08 -10.42
CA ASP A 245 -17.94 -10.37 -11.06
C ASP A 245 -16.68 -11.22 -11.23
N GLU A 246 -15.54 -10.62 -11.57
CA GLU A 246 -14.27 -11.35 -11.78
C GLU A 246 -13.47 -11.51 -10.48
N TYR A 247 -13.54 -10.55 -9.55
CA TYR A 247 -12.69 -10.51 -8.36
C TYR A 247 -13.43 -10.67 -7.03
N GLY A 248 -14.77 -10.75 -7.03
CA GLY A 248 -15.55 -10.87 -5.80
C GLY A 248 -15.34 -9.67 -4.87
N VAL A 249 -15.17 -8.47 -5.44
CA VAL A 249 -14.98 -7.25 -4.66
C VAL A 249 -16.29 -6.84 -4.04
N ALA A 250 -16.30 -6.68 -2.72
CA ALA A 250 -17.44 -6.18 -1.96
C ALA A 250 -17.39 -4.65 -1.81
N ILE A 251 -16.19 -4.07 -1.78
CA ILE A 251 -15.97 -2.63 -1.58
C ILE A 251 -14.80 -2.15 -2.43
N VAL A 252 -15.02 -1.03 -3.11
CA VAL A 252 -13.98 -0.27 -3.79
C VAL A 252 -13.61 0.95 -2.95
N VAL A 253 -12.34 1.08 -2.61
CA VAL A 253 -11.77 2.24 -1.91
C VAL A 253 -10.94 3.04 -2.90
N THR A 254 -11.13 4.36 -2.90
CA THR A 254 -10.32 5.30 -3.67
C THR A 254 -10.33 6.67 -2.96
N GLY A 255 -9.68 7.67 -3.52
CA GLY A 255 -9.56 8.97 -2.87
C GLY A 255 -8.66 9.93 -3.61
N THR A 256 -8.40 11.07 -3.00
CA THR A 256 -7.52 12.10 -3.56
C THR A 256 -6.61 12.64 -2.47
N VAL A 257 -5.31 12.70 -2.75
CA VAL A 257 -4.34 13.39 -1.91
C VAL A 257 -4.33 14.85 -2.34
N THR A 258 -4.80 15.73 -1.46
CA THR A 258 -4.93 17.18 -1.72
C THR A 258 -3.76 17.97 -1.16
N ARG A 259 -3.09 17.45 -0.12
CA ARG A 259 -1.87 18.03 0.44
C ARG A 259 -0.88 16.94 0.83
N PHE A 260 0.37 17.16 0.47
CA PHE A 260 1.47 16.27 0.83
C PHE A 260 2.74 17.10 0.94
N LEU A 261 3.07 17.52 2.15
CA LEU A 261 4.20 18.41 2.43
C LEU A 261 5.25 17.61 3.21
N PRO A 262 6.15 16.89 2.51
CA PRO A 262 7.28 16.25 3.18
C PRO A 262 8.21 17.32 3.76
N ASN A 263 8.97 16.95 4.80
CA ASN A 263 9.99 17.84 5.34
C ASN A 263 11.10 18.06 4.29
N ARG A 264 11.00 19.13 3.49
CA ARG A 264 11.98 19.49 2.47
C ARG A 264 12.99 20.48 3.05
N GLY A 265 14.08 19.96 3.61
CA GLY A 265 15.41 20.54 3.46
C GLY A 265 15.75 21.90 4.07
N VAL A 266 14.88 22.52 4.90
CA VAL A 266 15.21 23.83 5.52
C VAL A 266 15.48 23.73 7.02
N SER A 267 14.89 22.75 7.71
CA SER A 267 15.14 22.53 9.14
C SER A 267 14.74 21.11 9.57
N ILE A 268 15.48 20.56 10.53
CA ILE A 268 15.10 19.34 11.25
C ILE A 268 13.74 19.52 11.96
N GLU A 269 13.34 20.78 12.20
CA GLU A 269 12.09 21.16 12.85
C GLU A 269 10.89 21.31 11.90
N ALA A 270 11.01 21.08 10.59
CA ALA A 270 9.83 21.11 9.73
C ALA A 270 8.90 19.93 10.05
N VAL A 271 7.60 20.23 10.21
CA VAL A 271 6.58 19.24 10.54
C VAL A 271 5.95 18.77 9.23
N PRO A 272 6.00 17.47 8.90
CA PRO A 272 5.33 16.94 7.72
C PRO A 272 3.80 17.10 7.85
N GLU A 273 3.12 17.42 6.76
CA GLU A 273 1.66 17.64 6.73
C GLU A 273 1.00 16.92 5.54
N ILE A 274 -0.12 16.26 5.80
CA ILE A 274 -0.91 15.59 4.78
C ILE A 274 -2.39 15.93 4.90
N GLU A 275 -3.04 15.96 3.74
CA GLU A 275 -4.48 16.03 3.63
C GLU A 275 -4.91 15.13 2.48
N PHE A 276 -5.87 14.26 2.75
CA PHE A 276 -6.43 13.40 1.71
C PHE A 276 -7.87 13.03 2.03
N THR A 277 -8.62 12.75 0.98
CA THR A 277 -9.98 12.22 1.07
C THR A 277 -9.96 10.74 0.76
N ILE A 278 -10.79 9.98 1.48
CA ILE A 278 -11.10 8.58 1.17
C ILE A 278 -12.58 8.50 0.83
N ARG A 279 -12.92 7.72 -0.19
CA ARG A 279 -14.29 7.30 -0.48
C ARG A 279 -14.34 5.78 -0.63
N SER A 280 -15.43 5.20 -0.17
CA SER A 280 -15.77 3.80 -0.38
C SER A 280 -17.02 3.69 -1.23
N ILE A 281 -17.05 2.71 -2.13
CA ILE A 281 -18.08 2.56 -3.14
C ILE A 281 -18.58 1.12 -3.11
N ASN A 282 -19.89 0.96 -3.15
CA ASN A 282 -20.53 -0.34 -3.33
C ASN A 282 -20.47 -0.71 -4.82
N PRO A 283 -19.74 -1.76 -5.24
CA PRO A 283 -19.63 -2.14 -6.64
C PRO A 283 -20.93 -2.71 -7.22
N ASN A 284 -21.94 -3.02 -6.39
CA ASN A 284 -23.25 -3.45 -6.86
C ASN A 284 -24.13 -2.28 -7.32
N SER A 285 -24.08 -1.15 -6.62
CA SER A 285 -24.94 0.01 -6.89
C SER A 285 -24.19 1.23 -7.46
N GLY A 286 -22.86 1.27 -7.35
CA GLY A 286 -22.05 2.46 -7.65
C GLY A 286 -22.16 3.56 -6.59
N GLU A 287 -22.94 3.35 -5.53
CA GLU A 287 -23.15 4.35 -4.49
C GLU A 287 -21.93 4.51 -3.59
N VAL A 288 -21.64 5.77 -3.23
CA VAL A 288 -20.65 6.09 -2.19
C VAL A 288 -21.22 5.68 -0.84
N MET A 289 -20.58 4.72 -0.18
CA MET A 289 -20.99 4.22 1.13
C MET A 289 -20.46 5.10 2.26
N SER A 290 -19.23 5.61 2.11
CA SER A 290 -18.63 6.55 3.05
C SER A 290 -17.65 7.47 2.33
N SER A 291 -17.49 8.67 2.88
CA SER A 291 -16.45 9.61 2.50
C SER A 291 -15.89 10.29 3.74
N LEU A 292 -14.57 10.36 3.82
CA LEU A 292 -13.84 10.94 4.95
C LEU A 292 -12.75 11.86 4.43
N SER A 293 -12.62 13.04 5.04
CA SER A 293 -11.50 13.95 4.83
C SER A 293 -10.58 13.87 6.03
N ILE A 294 -9.30 13.58 5.80
CA ILE A 294 -8.32 13.37 6.85
C ILE A 294 -7.21 14.40 6.67
N GLU A 295 -6.98 15.19 7.72
CA GLU A 295 -5.87 16.12 7.83
C GLU A 295 -5.02 15.72 9.05
N ARG A 296 -3.71 15.59 8.84
CA ARG A 296 -2.76 15.23 9.89
C ARG A 296 -1.41 15.88 9.65
N ASP A 297 -0.73 16.18 10.76
CA ASP A 297 0.66 16.61 10.77
C ASP A 297 1.51 15.72 11.70
N GLY A 298 2.83 15.82 11.54
CA GLY A 298 3.81 15.07 12.31
C GLY A 298 3.89 15.43 13.80
N SER A 299 3.25 16.51 14.24
CA SER A 299 3.19 16.97 15.63
C SER A 299 1.93 16.49 16.36
N ALA A 300 0.98 15.85 15.67
CA ALA A 300 -0.32 15.45 16.22
C ALA A 300 -0.25 14.56 17.49
N ARG A 301 0.89 13.89 17.74
CA ARG A 301 1.14 13.06 18.93
C ARG A 301 2.32 13.55 19.78
N GLU A 302 2.82 14.74 19.50
CA GLU A 302 3.93 15.33 20.23
C GLU A 302 3.51 15.68 21.66
N THR A 303 4.34 15.28 22.62
CA THR A 303 4.22 15.61 24.04
C THR A 303 5.43 16.45 24.48
N ILE A 304 5.66 16.58 25.78
CA ILE A 304 6.76 17.41 26.29
C ILE A 304 8.11 16.90 25.73
N PHE A 305 8.95 17.83 25.27
CA PHE A 305 10.28 17.56 24.70
C PHE A 305 10.30 16.82 23.35
N GLY A 306 9.28 16.96 22.51
CA GLY A 306 9.29 16.36 21.16
C GLY A 306 8.96 14.87 21.11
N ALA A 307 8.67 14.25 22.26
CA ALA A 307 8.35 12.83 22.33
C ALA A 307 7.02 12.54 21.64
N GLY A 308 7.01 11.64 20.66
CA GLY A 308 5.83 11.27 19.87
C GLY A 308 5.70 12.02 18.53
N ARG A 309 6.60 12.96 18.24
CA ARG A 309 6.69 13.59 16.92
C ARG A 309 7.11 12.59 15.84
N VAL A 310 6.52 12.71 14.67
CA VAL A 310 6.82 11.92 13.47
C VAL A 310 7.36 12.87 12.40
N SER A 311 8.55 12.57 11.90
CA SER A 311 9.21 13.42 10.89
C SER A 311 9.05 12.90 9.46
N ALA A 312 8.71 11.62 9.30
CA ALA A 312 8.48 11.00 7.99
C ALA A 312 7.03 11.14 7.52
N ILE A 313 6.83 11.65 6.30
CA ILE A 313 5.49 11.94 5.76
C ILE A 313 4.67 10.66 5.56
N GLY A 314 5.33 9.56 5.17
CA GLY A 314 4.66 8.27 4.98
C GLY A 314 4.19 7.67 6.29
N GLU A 315 4.90 7.89 7.40
CA GLU A 315 4.46 7.43 8.71
C GLU A 315 3.30 8.29 9.25
N VAL A 316 3.27 9.60 8.96
CA VAL A 316 2.07 10.43 9.21
C VAL A 316 0.86 9.87 8.46
N ALA A 317 1.01 9.49 7.18
CA ALA A 317 -0.07 8.90 6.39
C ALA A 317 -0.57 7.58 6.97
N ARG A 318 0.33 6.70 7.40
CA ARG A 318 -0.03 5.44 8.07
C ARG A 318 -0.77 5.66 9.38
N GLN A 319 -0.33 6.61 10.20
CA GLN A 319 -1.00 6.93 11.47
C GLN A 319 -2.38 7.54 11.22
N ALA A 320 -2.48 8.47 10.27
CA ALA A 320 -3.75 9.07 9.85
C ALA A 320 -4.77 8.01 9.41
N LEU A 321 -4.36 7.06 8.57
CA LEU A 321 -5.20 5.96 8.11
C LEU A 321 -5.58 5.02 9.25
N ARG A 322 -4.63 4.63 10.09
CA ARG A 322 -4.88 3.74 11.23
C ARG A 322 -5.92 4.31 12.18
N ASP A 323 -5.82 5.61 12.47
CA ASP A 323 -6.70 6.30 13.41
C ASP A 323 -8.11 6.52 12.84
N SER A 324 -8.22 6.58 11.51
CA SER A 324 -9.46 6.87 10.79
C SER A 324 -10.16 5.62 10.24
N TRP A 325 -9.54 4.46 10.33
CA TRP A 325 -10.03 3.20 9.75
C TRP A 325 -11.41 2.78 10.30
N ASP A 326 -11.61 2.89 11.61
CA ASP A 326 -12.84 2.47 12.25
C ASP A 326 -14.01 3.41 11.87
N GLU A 327 -13.74 4.70 11.66
CA GLU A 327 -14.71 5.66 11.15
C GLU A 327 -15.09 5.37 9.70
N LEU A 328 -14.08 5.07 8.86
CA LEU A 328 -14.30 4.67 7.47
C LEU A 328 -15.25 3.47 7.36
N ILE A 329 -15.01 2.43 8.16
CA ILE A 329 -15.84 1.21 8.22
C ILE A 329 -17.21 1.48 8.82
N ALA A 330 -17.30 2.29 9.87
CA ALA A 330 -18.58 2.63 10.46
C ALA A 330 -19.50 3.27 9.41
N GLY A 331 -18.94 4.10 8.52
CA GLY A 331 -19.65 4.66 7.37
C GLY A 331 -20.20 3.60 6.41
N TRP A 332 -19.51 2.47 6.21
CA TRP A 332 -19.98 1.39 5.31
C TRP A 332 -21.28 0.73 5.76
N PHE A 333 -21.55 0.78 7.07
CA PHE A 333 -22.73 0.19 7.68
C PHE A 333 -23.75 1.21 8.20
N ALA A 334 -23.41 2.49 8.13
CA ALA A 334 -24.37 3.53 8.41
C ALA A 334 -25.48 3.44 7.34
N LYS A 335 -26.74 3.31 7.79
CA LYS A 335 -27.86 3.52 6.87
C LYS A 335 -27.71 4.93 6.33
N THR A 336 -27.68 5.07 5.00
CA THR A 336 -27.68 6.37 4.32
C THR A 336 -28.70 7.28 5.02
N PRO A 337 -28.30 8.42 5.59
CA PRO A 337 -29.27 9.41 6.02
C PRO A 337 -30.10 9.77 4.79
N ALA A 338 -31.43 9.77 4.91
CA ALA A 338 -32.37 10.13 3.84
C ALA A 338 -32.23 11.58 3.32
N ALA A 339 -31.14 12.27 3.64
CA ALA A 339 -30.89 13.68 3.39
C ALA A 339 -29.79 13.90 2.33
N LEU A 340 -29.93 13.24 1.17
CA LEU A 340 -29.33 13.70 -0.09
C LEU A 340 -30.36 13.69 -1.24
N GLN A 341 -31.67 13.67 -0.91
CA GLN A 341 -32.71 14.17 -1.81
C GLN A 341 -32.91 15.67 -1.52
N THR A 342 -32.03 16.51 -2.04
CA THR A 342 -32.30 17.94 -2.12
C THR A 342 -33.03 18.23 -3.44
N ASP A 343 -34.28 18.68 -3.29
CA ASP A 343 -35.01 19.60 -4.17
C ASP A 343 -34.87 19.40 -5.69
N THR A 344 -35.71 18.53 -6.24
CA THR A 344 -36.29 18.71 -7.58
C THR A 344 -37.80 18.55 -7.51
N ASP A 345 -38.45 19.31 -6.61
CA ASP A 345 -39.91 19.51 -6.66
C ASP A 345 -40.26 20.90 -6.11
N GLY A 346 -39.91 21.90 -6.91
CA GLY A 346 -40.10 23.30 -6.55
C GLY A 346 -40.20 24.22 -7.76
N ASP A 347 -40.84 23.79 -8.86
CA ASP A 347 -41.30 24.75 -9.88
C ASP A 347 -42.46 24.22 -10.75
N GLN A 348 -43.63 24.05 -10.15
CA GLN A 348 -44.91 24.08 -10.87
C GLN A 348 -45.98 24.78 -10.03
N ASN A 349 -45.82 26.09 -9.79
CA ASN A 349 -46.94 26.98 -9.51
C ASN A 349 -46.54 28.46 -9.60
N ALA A 350 -46.27 28.93 -10.83
CA ALA A 350 -46.39 30.35 -11.16
C ALA A 350 -46.48 30.56 -12.68
N LYS A 351 -47.71 30.58 -13.21
CA LYS A 351 -48.23 31.67 -14.05
C LYS A 351 -49.62 31.35 -14.58
N ARG A 352 -50.58 32.11 -14.05
CA ARG A 352 -51.66 32.70 -14.83
C ARG A 352 -51.09 33.68 -15.85
#